data_AF-A0A849SCC6-F1
#
_entry.id   AF-A0A849SCC6-F1
#
_cell.length_a   1.000
_cell.length_b   1.000
_cell.length_c   1.000
_cell.angle_alpha   90.00
_cell.angle_beta   90.00
_cell.angle_gamma   90.00
#
_symmetry.space_group_name_H-M   'P 1'
#
loop_
_entity.id
_entity.type
_entity.pdbx_description
1 polymer ?
#
loop_
_entity_poly.entity_id
_entity_poly.type
_entity_poly.pdbx_seq_one_letter_code
_entity_poly.pdbx_strand_id
1 'polypeptide(L)'
;MKLEIDSGQIGKLLFVVDADDIKNDSIYGGFENTLEKLNDVIKKLEIEGISDTYVMCDPTTKVGYLESFLLSTIPEAQRDCINNFLACSKFESKENHKAIINQIYNIAYPKAPYNFGHHHFELLKTQLTYLFTYPINA
;
A
#
# COMPACT_ATOMS: atom_id res chain seq x y z
N MET A 1 -13.48 19.37 -3.44
CA MET A 1 -12.49 19.04 -2.39
C MET A 1 -12.24 20.19 -1.41
N LYS A 2 -11.51 21.26 -1.75
CA LYS A 2 -11.18 22.32 -0.77
C LYS A 2 -12.42 22.98 -0.13
N LEU A 3 -13.42 23.35 -0.93
CA LEU A 3 -14.70 23.85 -0.42
C LEU A 3 -15.46 22.87 0.49
N GLU A 4 -15.32 21.56 0.26
CA GLU A 4 -15.96 20.51 1.07
C GLU A 4 -15.20 20.29 2.39
N ILE A 5 -13.88 20.47 2.36
CA ILE A 5 -13.03 20.49 3.56
C ILE A 5 -13.36 21.74 4.39
N ASP A 6 -13.38 22.91 3.76
CA ASP A 6 -13.63 24.20 4.41
C ASP A 6 -15.06 24.28 4.99
N SER A 7 -16.03 23.63 4.34
CA SER A 7 -17.41 23.50 4.85
C SER A 7 -17.58 22.36 5.86
N GLY A 8 -16.53 21.62 6.20
CA GLY A 8 -16.54 20.52 7.18
C GLY A 8 -17.23 19.25 6.71
N GLN A 9 -17.59 19.14 5.42
CA GLN A 9 -18.15 17.92 4.83
C GLN A 9 -17.10 16.80 4.75
N ILE A 10 -15.82 17.18 4.62
CA ILE A 10 -14.67 16.26 4.66
C ILE A 10 -13.81 16.61 5.87
N GLY A 11 -13.86 15.77 6.92
CA GLY A 11 -13.07 15.98 8.15
C GLY A 11 -11.77 15.16 8.23
N LYS A 12 -11.61 14.14 7.39
CA LYS A 12 -10.45 13.23 7.37
C LYS A 12 -10.19 12.75 5.95
N LEU A 13 -8.91 12.59 5.61
CA LEU A 13 -8.42 12.06 4.34
C LEU A 13 -7.31 11.06 4.62
N LEU A 14 -7.33 9.92 3.92
CA LEU A 14 -6.25 8.95 3.93
C LEU A 14 -5.81 8.68 2.50
N PHE A 15 -4.57 9.04 2.17
CA PHE A 15 -3.95 8.72 0.90
C PHE A 15 -3.28 7.35 0.99
N VAL A 16 -3.69 6.41 0.13
CA VAL A 16 -3.09 5.08 0.02
C VAL A 16 -2.44 4.96 -1.35
N VAL A 17 -1.11 4.84 -1.39
CA VAL A 17 -0.32 4.84 -2.63
C VAL A 17 0.76 3.78 -2.59
N ASP A 18 1.12 3.18 -3.72
CA ASP A 18 2.29 2.30 -3.82
C ASP A 18 3.59 3.11 -3.66
N ALA A 19 4.64 2.52 -3.07
CA ALA A 19 5.98 3.12 -3.03
C ALA A 19 6.68 3.09 -4.40
N ASP A 20 6.32 2.13 -5.26
CA ASP A 20 7.07 1.80 -6.48
C ASP A 20 8.55 1.47 -6.18
N ASP A 21 9.42 1.56 -7.19
CA ASP A 21 10.86 1.25 -7.07
C ASP A 21 11.68 2.44 -7.57
N ILE A 22 12.63 2.88 -6.74
CA ILE A 22 13.56 3.98 -7.05
C ILE A 22 14.40 3.73 -8.31
N LYS A 23 14.60 2.46 -8.69
CA LYS A 23 15.30 2.08 -9.92
C LYS A 23 14.51 2.45 -11.17
N ASN A 24 13.18 2.49 -11.08
CA ASN A 24 12.31 2.85 -12.19
C ASN A 24 12.08 4.37 -12.25
N ASP A 25 12.01 5.02 -11.09
CA ASP A 25 11.84 6.46 -10.97
C ASP A 25 12.60 6.98 -9.74
N SER A 26 13.71 7.68 -9.98
CA SER A 26 14.54 8.20 -8.89
C SER A 26 13.98 9.45 -8.21
N ILE A 27 12.91 10.04 -8.75
CA ILE A 27 12.28 11.27 -8.25
C ILE A 27 11.06 10.94 -7.39
N TYR A 28 10.22 10.01 -7.86
CA TYR A 28 8.93 9.67 -7.22
C TYR A 28 8.88 8.25 -6.66
N GLY A 29 9.74 7.34 -7.14
CA GLY A 29 9.77 5.95 -6.72
C GLY A 29 10.61 5.71 -5.47
N GLY A 30 10.22 4.71 -4.70
CA GLY A 30 10.77 4.39 -3.39
C GLY A 30 9.99 5.05 -2.25
N PHE A 31 9.88 4.36 -1.12
CA PHE A 31 9.04 4.76 0.00
C PHE A 31 9.27 6.21 0.47
N GLU A 32 10.53 6.61 0.63
CA GLU A 32 10.91 7.92 1.13
C GLU A 32 10.55 9.03 0.14
N ASN A 33 10.88 8.84 -1.14
CA ASN A 33 10.55 9.77 -2.22
C ASN A 33 9.05 9.94 -2.39
N THR A 34 8.30 8.83 -2.41
CA THR A 34 6.83 8.87 -2.52
C THR A 34 6.22 9.63 -1.36
N LEU A 35 6.66 9.34 -0.12
CA LEU A 35 6.15 10.00 1.08
C LEU A 35 6.46 11.50 1.06
N GLU A 36 7.70 11.88 0.75
CA GLU A 36 8.12 13.28 0.69
C GLU A 36 7.31 14.05 -0.34
N LYS A 37 7.24 13.54 -1.58
CA LYS A 37 6.55 14.26 -2.68
C LYS A 37 5.05 14.32 -2.48
N LEU A 38 4.43 13.29 -1.91
CA LEU A 38 3.01 13.34 -1.58
C LEU A 38 2.74 14.36 -0.46
N ASN A 39 3.58 14.41 0.57
CA ASN A 39 3.45 15.40 1.64
C ASN A 39 3.66 16.82 1.14
N ASP A 40 4.57 17.05 0.19
CA ASP A 40 4.73 18.35 -0.49
C ASP A 40 3.45 18.78 -1.21
N VAL A 41 2.77 17.85 -1.88
CA VAL A 41 1.49 18.11 -2.58
C VAL A 41 0.39 18.43 -1.56
N ILE A 42 0.26 17.61 -0.50
CA ILE A 42 -0.70 17.80 0.59
C ILE A 42 -0.53 19.19 1.23
N LYS A 43 0.72 19.60 1.49
CA LYS A 43 1.06 20.90 2.04
C LYS A 43 0.69 22.05 1.09
N LYS A 44 1.00 21.93 -0.21
CA LYS A 44 0.64 22.93 -1.23
C LYS A 44 -0.87 23.09 -1.39
N LEU A 45 -1.65 22.04 -1.10
CA LEU A 45 -3.11 22.08 -1.10
C LEU A 45 -3.67 22.66 0.21
N GLU A 46 -2.84 22.80 1.25
CA GLU A 46 -3.19 23.25 2.60
C GLU A 46 -4.22 22.33 3.27
N ILE A 47 -4.06 21.01 3.10
CA ILE A 47 -4.97 19.99 3.66
C ILE A 47 -4.26 19.07 4.66
N GLU A 48 -3.05 19.41 5.07
CA GLU A 48 -2.20 18.64 5.99
C GLU A 48 -2.88 18.34 7.34
N GLY A 49 -3.70 19.26 7.86
CA GLY A 49 -4.37 19.10 9.15
C GLY A 49 -5.43 17.98 9.21
N ILE A 50 -5.85 17.46 8.05
CA ILE A 50 -6.85 16.38 7.97
C ILE A 50 -6.36 15.17 7.17
N SER A 51 -5.11 15.19 6.69
CA SER A 51 -4.59 14.20 5.74
C SER A 51 -3.57 13.28 6.39
N ASP A 52 -3.80 11.98 6.27
CA ASP A 52 -2.83 10.93 6.57
C ASP A 52 -2.34 10.27 5.28
N THR A 53 -1.12 9.72 5.31
CA THR A 53 -0.52 8.99 4.20
C THR A 53 -0.17 7.56 4.63
N TYR A 54 -0.53 6.59 3.79
CA TYR A 54 -0.07 5.21 3.86
C TYR A 54 0.62 4.82 2.55
N VAL A 55 1.93 4.59 2.63
CA VAL A 55 2.72 4.13 1.49
C VAL A 55 2.82 2.60 1.52
N MET A 56 2.16 1.96 0.58
CA MET A 56 2.09 0.52 0.39
C MET A 56 3.40 -0.01 -0.21
N CYS A 57 4.06 -0.90 0.51
CA CYS A 57 5.32 -1.51 0.11
C CYS A 57 5.54 -2.81 0.88
N ASP A 58 6.55 -3.60 0.52
CA ASP A 58 7.07 -4.60 1.45
C ASP A 58 7.57 -3.88 2.73
N PRO A 59 7.04 -4.21 3.93
CA PRO A 59 7.33 -3.45 5.14
C PRO A 59 8.75 -3.64 5.66
N THR A 60 9.44 -4.70 5.25
CA THR A 60 10.83 -5.01 5.61
C THR A 60 11.80 -4.28 4.70
N THR A 61 11.59 -4.33 3.38
CA THR A 61 12.51 -3.75 2.39
C THR A 61 12.17 -2.31 2.01
N LYS A 62 10.93 -1.86 2.28
CA LYS A 62 10.39 -0.55 1.90
C LYS A 62 10.36 -0.32 0.38
N VAL A 63 10.26 -1.39 -0.40
CA VAL A 63 10.22 -1.35 -1.87
C VAL A 63 8.95 -2.02 -2.37
N GLY A 64 8.48 -1.56 -3.54
CA GLY A 64 7.48 -2.25 -4.32
C GLY A 64 6.07 -1.69 -4.12
N TYR A 65 5.10 -2.57 -4.18
CA TYR A 65 3.69 -2.22 -4.38
C TYR A 65 2.80 -3.16 -3.54
N LEU A 66 1.48 -3.03 -3.68
CA LEU A 66 0.51 -3.91 -3.00
C LEU A 66 0.90 -5.39 -3.03
N GLU A 67 1.30 -5.94 -4.18
CA GLU A 67 1.66 -7.35 -4.28
C GLU A 67 2.89 -7.70 -3.42
N SER A 68 3.88 -6.81 -3.33
CA SER A 68 5.03 -6.96 -2.44
C SER A 68 4.60 -7.00 -0.97
N PHE A 69 3.68 -6.10 -0.59
CA PHE A 69 3.08 -6.11 0.75
C PHE A 69 2.33 -7.42 1.02
N LEU A 70 1.47 -7.88 0.11
CA LEU A 70 0.69 -9.11 0.29
C LEU A 70 1.58 -10.34 0.44
N LEU A 71 2.65 -10.44 -0.38
CA LEU A 71 3.66 -11.50 -0.26
C LEU A 71 4.40 -11.46 1.08
N SER A 72 4.55 -10.29 1.72
CA SER A 72 5.13 -10.19 3.06
C SER A 72 4.25 -10.78 4.16
N THR A 73 2.96 -11.03 3.89
CA THR A 73 1.98 -11.49 4.89
C THR A 73 1.72 -12.99 4.86
N ILE A 74 2.33 -13.70 3.91
CA ILE A 74 2.23 -15.16 3.78
C ILE A 74 3.44 -15.85 4.44
N PRO A 75 3.28 -17.11 4.90
CA PRO A 75 4.37 -17.91 5.42
C PRO A 75 5.57 -18.00 4.46
N GLU A 76 6.78 -17.95 5.00
CA GLU A 76 8.04 -17.93 4.26
C GLU A 76 8.14 -19.04 3.20
N ALA A 77 7.82 -20.29 3.56
CA ALA A 77 7.89 -21.41 2.61
C ALA A 77 6.98 -21.23 1.38
N GLN A 78 5.81 -20.60 1.57
CA GLN A 78 4.88 -20.31 0.46
C GLN A 78 5.38 -19.14 -0.37
N ARG A 79 5.88 -18.09 0.29
CA ARG A 79 6.52 -16.94 -0.36
C ARG A 79 7.68 -17.36 -1.24
N ASP A 80 8.54 -18.23 -0.75
CA ASP A 80 9.70 -18.73 -1.49
C ASP A 80 9.28 -19.58 -2.69
N CYS A 81 8.23 -20.39 -2.57
CA CYS A 81 7.66 -21.13 -3.69
C CYS A 81 7.19 -20.18 -4.81
N ILE A 82 6.45 -19.12 -4.45
CA ILE A 82 5.97 -18.12 -5.41
C ILE A 82 7.15 -17.38 -6.04
N ASN A 83 8.11 -16.90 -5.25
CA ASN A 83 9.28 -16.18 -5.74
C ASN A 83 10.12 -17.04 -6.69
N ASN A 84 10.31 -18.33 -6.36
CA ASN A 84 11.01 -19.27 -7.23
C ASN A 84 10.25 -19.50 -8.54
N PHE A 85 8.92 -19.66 -8.49
CA PHE A 85 8.11 -19.77 -9.69
C PHE A 85 8.26 -18.53 -10.59
N LEU A 86 8.14 -17.32 -10.01
CA LEU A 86 8.29 -16.06 -10.74
C LEU A 86 9.67 -15.98 -11.41
N ALA A 87 10.74 -16.26 -10.66
CA ALA A 87 12.10 -16.27 -11.17
C ALA A 87 12.30 -17.32 -12.30
N CYS A 88 11.76 -18.53 -12.15
CA CYS A 88 11.85 -19.59 -13.15
C CYS A 88 11.06 -19.26 -14.42
N SER A 89 9.95 -18.54 -14.29
CA SER A 89 9.02 -18.28 -15.39
C SER A 89 9.47 -17.17 -16.34
N LYS A 90 10.52 -16.40 -15.99
CA LYS A 90 11.02 -15.23 -16.73
C LYS A 90 9.95 -14.16 -17.01
N PHE A 91 8.87 -14.16 -16.24
CA PHE A 91 7.81 -13.15 -16.32
C PHE A 91 8.23 -11.90 -15.52
N GLU A 92 9.24 -11.18 -16.02
CA GLU A 92 9.93 -10.12 -15.27
C GLU A 92 9.19 -8.76 -15.24
N SER A 93 8.06 -8.61 -15.94
CA SER A 93 7.32 -7.35 -15.94
C SER A 93 6.41 -7.23 -14.72
N LYS A 94 6.27 -6.01 -14.19
CA LYS A 94 5.35 -5.66 -13.08
C LYS A 94 3.92 -6.16 -13.37
N GLU A 95 3.44 -6.01 -14.60
CA GLU A 95 2.11 -6.46 -15.01
C GLU A 95 1.96 -7.98 -14.96
N ASN A 96 3.00 -8.72 -15.40
CA ASN A 96 2.99 -10.18 -15.34
C ASN A 96 3.03 -10.66 -13.88
N HIS A 97 3.81 -10.01 -13.01
CA HIS A 97 3.77 -10.30 -11.57
C HIS A 97 2.37 -10.16 -10.99
N LYS A 98 1.64 -9.07 -11.31
CA LYS A 98 0.26 -8.89 -10.84
C LYS A 98 -0.67 -10.01 -11.32
N ALA A 99 -0.62 -10.32 -12.61
CA ALA A 99 -1.46 -11.35 -13.20
C ALA A 99 -1.17 -12.74 -12.60
N ILE A 100 0.12 -13.09 -12.46
CA ILE A 100 0.55 -14.39 -11.93
C ILE A 100 0.19 -14.52 -10.45
N ILE A 101 0.50 -13.51 -9.64
CA ILE A 101 0.18 -13.52 -8.21
C ILE A 101 -1.34 -13.64 -8.03
N ASN A 102 -2.12 -12.86 -8.77
CA ASN A 102 -3.58 -12.96 -8.74
C ASN A 102 -4.09 -14.35 -9.17
N GLN A 103 -3.51 -14.97 -10.20
CA GLN A 103 -3.89 -16.32 -10.63
C GLN A 103 -3.49 -17.40 -9.62
N ILE A 104 -2.28 -17.34 -9.05
CA ILE A 104 -1.86 -18.22 -7.96
C ILE A 104 -2.84 -18.12 -6.79
N TYR A 105 -3.24 -16.90 -6.45
CA TYR A 105 -4.23 -16.65 -5.41
C TYR A 105 -5.59 -17.24 -5.73
N ASN A 106 -6.13 -17.02 -6.93
CA ASN A 106 -7.45 -17.56 -7.31
C ASN A 106 -7.46 -19.09 -7.43
N ILE A 107 -6.35 -19.71 -7.82
CA ILE A 107 -6.26 -21.16 -8.07
C ILE A 107 -5.91 -21.93 -6.79
N ALA A 108 -4.89 -21.50 -6.06
CA ALA A 108 -4.32 -22.27 -4.95
C ALA A 108 -4.97 -21.95 -3.59
N TYR A 109 -5.64 -20.81 -3.46
CA TYR A 109 -6.15 -20.32 -2.18
C TYR A 109 -7.62 -19.86 -2.33
N PRO A 110 -8.60 -20.79 -2.29
CA PRO A 110 -10.02 -20.44 -2.33
C PRO A 110 -10.48 -19.64 -1.08
N LYS A 111 -9.63 -19.52 -0.07
CA LYS A 111 -9.75 -18.57 1.05
C LYS A 111 -8.71 -17.46 0.84
N ALA A 112 -9.03 -16.22 1.27
CA ALA A 112 -8.17 -15.06 1.09
C ALA A 112 -6.69 -15.41 1.41
N PRO A 113 -5.78 -15.30 0.43
CA PRO A 113 -4.40 -15.79 0.53
C PRO A 113 -3.51 -14.88 1.39
N TYR A 114 -4.02 -13.71 1.75
CA TYR A 114 -3.35 -12.78 2.63
C TYR A 114 -3.90 -12.94 4.05
N ASN A 115 -3.00 -12.85 5.03
CA ASN A 115 -3.39 -12.95 6.43
C ASN A 115 -3.67 -11.55 6.96
N PHE A 116 -4.95 -11.12 6.96
CA PHE A 116 -5.33 -9.84 7.59
C PHE A 116 -5.04 -9.78 9.09
N GLY A 117 -4.86 -10.93 9.75
CA GLY A 117 -4.37 -11.02 11.14
C GLY A 117 -2.85 -10.83 11.27
N HIS A 118 -2.10 -10.73 10.17
CA HIS A 118 -0.66 -10.49 10.21
C HIS A 118 -0.36 -9.08 10.71
N HIS A 119 0.68 -8.95 11.54
CA HIS A 119 1.05 -7.69 12.18
C HIS A 119 1.42 -6.56 11.19
N HIS A 120 1.79 -6.90 9.95
CA HIS A 120 2.03 -5.92 8.88
C HIS A 120 0.78 -5.08 8.54
N PHE A 121 -0.43 -5.60 8.80
CA PHE A 121 -1.67 -4.86 8.58
C PHE A 121 -2.01 -3.88 9.72
N GLU A 122 -1.33 -3.91 10.87
CA GLU A 122 -1.73 -3.12 12.04
C GLU A 122 -1.72 -1.61 11.77
N LEU A 123 -0.73 -1.11 11.02
CA LEU A 123 -0.68 0.31 10.65
C LEU A 123 -1.87 0.69 9.75
N LEU A 124 -2.14 -0.11 8.71
CA LEU A 124 -3.26 0.13 7.80
C LEU A 124 -4.60 0.06 8.53
N LYS A 125 -4.79 -0.94 9.41
CA LYS A 125 -5.99 -1.06 10.25
C LYS A 125 -6.15 0.15 11.16
N THR A 126 -5.06 0.63 11.76
CA THR A 126 -5.08 1.80 12.62
C THR A 126 -5.54 3.04 11.86
N GLN A 127 -4.97 3.28 10.68
CA GLN A 127 -5.34 4.42 9.85
C GLN A 127 -6.76 4.33 9.29
N LEU A 128 -7.20 3.14 8.84
CA LEU A 128 -8.59 2.93 8.41
C LEU A 128 -9.57 3.10 9.58
N THR A 129 -9.23 2.59 10.77
CA THR A 129 -10.04 2.79 11.97
C THR A 129 -10.13 4.28 12.32
N TYR A 130 -9.01 5.00 12.24
CA TYR A 130 -9.01 6.45 12.44
C TYR A 130 -9.86 7.16 11.40
N LEU A 131 -9.76 6.78 10.12
CA LEU A 131 -10.54 7.37 9.03
C LEU A 131 -12.06 7.23 9.24
N PHE A 132 -12.51 6.06 9.71
CA PHE A 132 -13.94 5.75 9.87
C PHE A 132 -14.49 5.98 11.28
N THR A 133 -13.65 6.32 12.26
CA THR A 133 -14.12 6.77 13.56
C THR A 133 -14.61 8.22 13.46
N TYR A 134 -15.84 8.47 13.86
CA TYR A 134 -16.36 9.83 13.96
C TYR A 134 -15.54 10.64 14.97
N PRO A 135 -15.36 11.97 14.77
CA PRO A 135 -14.87 12.82 15.85
C PRO A 135 -15.80 12.69 17.06
N ILE A 136 -15.21 12.57 18.25
CA ILE A 136 -15.92 12.40 19.54
C ILE A 136 -16.80 13.62 19.89
N ASN A 137 -16.71 14.72 19.14
CA ASN A 137 -17.47 15.93 19.39
C ASN A 137 -18.36 16.26 18.18
N ALA A 138 -19.62 15.82 18.24
CA ALA A 138 -20.76 16.42 17.54
C ALA A 138 -21.67 17.09 18.57
#